data_AF-A0A433XAH7-F1
#
_entry.id   AF-A0A433XAH7-F1
#
_cell.length_a   1.000
_cell.length_b   1.000
_cell.length_c   1.000
_cell.angle_alpha   90.00
_cell.angle_beta   90.00
_cell.angle_gamma   90.00
#
_symmetry.space_group_name_H-M   'P 1'
#
loop_
_entity.id
_entity.type
_entity.pdbx_description
1 polymer ?
#
loop_
_entity_poly.entity_id
_entity_poly.type
_entity_poly.pdbx_seq_one_letter_code
_entity_poly.pdbx_strand_id
1 'polypeptide(L)' 'MKLRLAADIADRIAMASRTRDAFDPHSEADALLSAHPEASVTYEQVLEVLIEETAGLRTPNYETA' A
#
# COMPACT_ATOMS: atom_id res chain seq x y z
N MET A 1 7.22 20.25 0.89
CA MET A 1 7.07 18.94 0.22
C MET A 1 6.65 17.88 1.25
N LYS A 2 5.38 17.85 1.68
CA LYS A 2 4.88 16.85 2.67
C LYS A 2 3.92 15.81 2.06
N LEU A 3 3.63 15.91 0.75
CA LEU A 3 2.59 15.12 0.06
C LEU A 3 3.13 13.90 -0.69
N ARG A 4 4.43 13.59 -0.61
CA ARG A 4 5.06 12.58 -1.47
C ARG A 4 4.76 11.14 -1.02
N LEU A 5 4.92 10.83 0.27
CA LEU A 5 4.70 9.47 0.76
C LEU A 5 3.26 8.98 0.56
N ALA A 6 2.26 9.81 0.85
CA ALA A 6 0.86 9.43 0.68
C ALA A 6 0.51 9.15 -0.79
N ALA A 7 1.07 9.93 -1.72
CA ALA A 7 0.89 9.71 -3.15
C ALA A 7 1.56 8.39 -3.60
N ASP A 8 2.77 8.11 -3.08
CA ASP A 8 3.49 6.88 -3.41
C ASP A 8 2.79 5.63 -2.82
N ILE A 9 2.25 5.70 -1.60
CA ILE A 9 1.40 4.64 -1.02
C ILE A 9 0.21 4.35 -1.93
N ALA A 10 -0.51 5.40 -2.37
CA ALA A 10 -1.65 5.26 -3.25
C ALA A 10 -1.28 4.65 -4.61
N ASP A 11 -0.13 5.02 -5.17
CA ASP A 11 0.37 4.45 -6.44
C ASP A 11 0.71 2.96 -6.28
N ARG A 12 1.33 2.55 -5.17
CA ARG A 12 1.60 1.13 -4.86
C ARG A 12 0.33 0.31 -4.73
N ILE A 13 -0.69 0.82 -4.02
CA ILE A 13 -2.00 0.17 -3.91
C ILE A 13 -2.66 0.06 -5.29
N ALA A 14 -2.60 1.13 -6.10
CA ALA A 14 -3.15 1.12 -7.45
C ALA A 14 -2.43 0.11 -8.36
N MET A 15 -1.11 -0.01 -8.27
CA MET A 15 -0.35 -1.04 -8.98
C MET A 15 -0.77 -2.44 -8.53
N ALA A 16 -0.84 -2.68 -7.22
CA ALA A 16 -1.28 -3.95 -6.65
C ALA A 16 -2.68 -4.37 -7.13
N SER A 17 -3.58 -3.40 -7.35
CA SER A 17 -4.92 -3.65 -7.89
C SER A 17 -4.93 -4.07 -9.36
N ARG A 18 -3.95 -3.61 -10.14
CA ARG A 18 -3.88 -3.79 -11.60
C ARG A 18 -3.08 -5.01 -12.01
N THR A 19 -2.09 -5.39 -11.21
CA THR A 19 -1.20 -6.52 -11.50
C THR A 19 -1.60 -7.74 -10.67
N ARG A 20 -1.63 -8.92 -11.29
CA ARG A 20 -1.72 -10.21 -10.55
C ARG A 20 -0.40 -10.59 -9.86
N ASP A 21 0.58 -9.69 -9.84
CA ASP A 21 1.86 -9.92 -9.18
C ASP A 21 1.69 -10.09 -7.67
N ALA A 22 2.66 -10.76 -7.07
CA ALA A 22 2.73 -10.94 -5.63
C ALA A 22 2.98 -9.58 -4.96
N PHE A 23 1.90 -8.94 -4.52
CA PHE A 23 1.99 -7.78 -3.63
C PHE A 23 2.36 -8.26 -2.23
N ASP A 24 3.56 -7.88 -1.76
CA ASP A 24 4.02 -8.08 -0.40
C ASP A 24 4.04 -6.73 0.36
N PRO A 25 3.07 -6.48 1.23
CA PRO A 25 2.96 -5.20 1.93
C PRO A 25 4.16 -4.92 2.85
N HIS A 26 4.89 -5.94 3.30
CA HIS A 26 6.11 -5.74 4.09
C HIS A 26 7.24 -5.15 3.26
N SER A 27 7.53 -5.76 2.11
CA SER A 27 8.55 -5.27 1.18
C SER A 27 8.24 -3.85 0.67
N GLU A 28 6.96 -3.55 0.40
CA GLU A 28 6.54 -2.23 -0.06
C GLU A 28 6.65 -1.16 1.04
N ALA A 29 6.31 -1.49 2.30
CA ALA A 29 6.46 -0.57 3.43
C ALA A 29 7.93 -0.19 3.66
N ASP A 30 8.86 -1.16 3.58
CA ASP A 30 10.29 -0.92 3.72
C ASP A 30 10.84 -0.04 2.58
N ALA A 31 10.42 -0.31 1.34
CA ALA A 31 10.80 0.48 0.18
C ALA A 31 10.28 1.94 0.27
N LEU A 32 9.04 2.13 0.72
CA LEU A 32 8.43 3.45 0.89
C LEU A 32 9.12 4.27 1.98
N LEU A 33 9.43 3.69 3.13
CA LEU A 33 10.16 4.41 4.18
C LEU A 33 11.61 4.70 3.80
N SER A 34 12.27 3.78 3.10
CA SER A 34 13.61 4.00 2.56
C SER A 34 13.65 5.15 1.55
N ALA A 35 12.57 5.32 0.76
CA ALA A 35 12.44 6.40 -0.21
C ALA A 35 12.05 7.75 0.42
N HIS A 36 11.43 7.73 1.61
CA HIS A 36 10.97 8.93 2.32
C HIS A 36 11.50 8.97 3.78
N PRO A 37 12.83 9.06 3.99
CA PRO A 37 13.41 9.12 5.33
C PRO A 37 12.98 10.36 6.13
N GLU A 38 12.46 11.40 5.47
CA GLU A 38 11.91 12.59 6.11
C GLU A 38 10.47 12.41 6.63
N ALA A 39 9.82 11.28 6.33
CA ALA A 39 8.46 11.03 6.74
C ALA A 39 8.38 10.79 8.26
N SER A 40 7.38 11.40 8.90
CA SER A 40 7.15 11.25 10.35
C SER A 40 6.24 10.07 10.70
N VAL A 41 6.03 9.14 9.77
CA VAL A 41 5.18 7.96 9.97
C VAL A 41 6.05 6.75 10.26
N THR A 42 5.50 5.80 11.02
CA THR A 42 6.22 4.57 11.35
C THR A 42 5.97 3.49 10.32
N TYR A 43 6.81 2.46 10.34
CA TYR A 43 6.67 1.27 9.50
C TYR A 43 5.31 0.61 9.71
N GLU A 44 4.86 0.48 10.95
CA GLU A 44 3.58 -0.13 11.30
C GLU A 44 2.41 0.64 10.69
N GLN A 45 2.46 1.97 10.71
CA GLN A 45 1.41 2.82 10.12
C GLN A 45 1.34 2.66 8.60
N VAL A 46 2.49 2.60 7.93
CA VAL A 46 2.53 2.36 6.48
C VAL A 46 2.03 0.96 6.15
N LEU A 47 2.48 -0.04 6.91
CA LEU A 47 2.10 -1.43 6.73
C LEU A 47 0.59 -1.66 6.92
N GLU A 48 0.01 -1.07 7.98
CA GLU A 48 -1.42 -1.14 8.27
C GLU A 48 -2.24 -0.63 7.07
N VAL A 49 -1.91 0.56 6.55
CA VAL A 49 -2.58 1.13 5.37
C VAL A 49 -2.45 0.22 4.15
N LEU A 50 -1.25 -0.30 3.87
CA LEU A 50 -1.06 -1.19 2.71
C LEU A 50 -1.87 -2.47 2.84
N ILE A 51 -1.96 -3.07 4.03
CA ILE A 51 -2.73 -4.28 4.28
C ILE A 51 -4.23 -4.00 4.16
N GLU A 52 -4.74 -2.97 4.83
CA GLU A 52 -6.17 -2.63 4.82
C GLU A 52 -6.67 -2.34 3.40
N GLU A 53 -5.96 -1.48 2.68
CA GLU A 53 -6.37 -1.06 1.34
C GLU A 53 -6.23 -2.18 0.31
N THR A 54 -5.30 -3.12 0.50
CA THR A 54 -5.12 -4.25 -0.45
C THR A 54 -5.91 -5.49 -0.07
N ALA A 55 -6.33 -5.65 1.19
CA ALA A 55 -7.28 -6.68 1.60
C ALA A 55 -8.63 -6.52 0.88
N GLY A 56 -9.09 -5.27 0.72
CA GLY A 56 -10.31 -4.94 -0.02
C GLY A 56 -10.23 -5.21 -1.53
N LEU A 57 -9.03 -5.26 -2.10
CA LEU A 57 -8.81 -5.58 -3.52
C LEU A 57 -8.89 -7.08 -3.83
N ARG A 58 -8.68 -7.95 -2.83
CA ARG A 58 -8.69 -9.42 -3.00
C ARG A 58 -10.04 -10.09 -2.76
N THR A 59 -11.05 -9.37 -2.28
CA THR A 59 -12.43 -9.85 -2.30
C THR A 59 -13.02 -9.63 -3.69
N PRO A 60 -13.15 -10.66 -4.55
CA PRO A 60 -14.13 -10.55 -5.62
C PRO A 60 -15.47 -10.30 -4.95
N ASN A 61 -16.19 -9.25 -5.36
CA ASN A 61 -17.60 -9.10 -5.06
C ASN A 61 -18.32 -10.36 -5.58
N TYR A 62 -18.40 -11.39 -4.74
CA TYR A 62 -19.53 -12.30 -4.74
C TYR A 62 -20.67 -11.57 -4.03
N GLU A 63 -21.19 -10.53 -4.68
CA GLU A 63 -22.62 -10.26 -4.60
C GLU A 63 -23.29 -11.41 -5.37
N THR A 64 -23.49 -12.52 -4.66
CA THR A 64 -24.37 -13.58 -5.12
C THR A 64 -25.76 -13.33 -4.56
N ALA A 65 -26.66 -12.98 -5.48
CA ALA A 65 -28.09 -13.31 -5.57
C ALA A 65 -29.05 -12.79 -4.49
#